data_AF-A0A0Q5CSB0-F1
#
_entry.id   AF-A0A0Q5CSB0-F1
#
_cell.length_a   1.000
_cell.length_b   1.000
_cell.length_c   1.000
_cell.angle_alpha   90.00
_cell.angle_beta   90.00
_cell.angle_gamma   90.00
#
_symmetry.space_group_name_H-M   'P 1'
#
loop_
_entity.id
_entity.type
_entity.pdbx_description
1 polymer ?
#
loop_
_entity_poly.entity_id
_entity_poly.type
_entity_poly.pdbx_seq_one_letter_code
_entity_poly.pdbx_strand_id
1 'polypeptide(L)'
;MAAPKVRNRYLQLNLDTASDEVRDQVRSKHLLEDGLGWTKLTRSANAGTIPGASRVQTRMVQFEQAPLFGSIMCEGFGFPPTLAELWSAIVGKDGWSCFFALDDRTPVGTGAMYASGTHANTIVPLACPRSLEPAPRTSAVHRLN
;
A
#
# COMPACT_ATOMS: atom_id res chain seq x y z
N MET A 1 0.04 37.60 6.50
CA MET A 1 0.91 36.78 5.64
C MET A 1 0.86 35.35 6.13
N ALA A 2 0.36 34.40 5.32
CA ALA A 2 0.36 32.98 5.67
C ALA A 2 1.78 32.41 5.49
N ALA A 3 2.27 31.65 6.47
CA ALA A 3 3.56 30.97 6.39
C ALA A 3 3.60 30.01 5.19
N PRO A 4 4.75 29.86 4.51
CA PRO A 4 4.89 28.93 3.40
C PRO A 4 4.60 27.51 3.90
N LYS A 5 3.62 26.85 3.26
CA LYS A 5 3.21 25.48 3.59
C LYS A 5 4.35 24.54 3.21
N VAL A 6 5.10 24.05 4.20
CA VAL A 6 6.15 23.04 3.99
C VAL A 6 5.48 21.80 3.39
N ARG A 7 5.84 21.47 2.14
CA ARG A 7 5.40 20.25 1.47
C ARG A 7 6.47 19.20 1.71
N ASN A 8 6.16 18.20 2.54
CA ASN A 8 7.03 17.03 2.67
C ASN A 8 7.07 16.31 1.31
N ARG A 9 8.23 16.36 0.66
CA ARG A 9 8.50 15.62 -0.58
C ARG A 9 9.51 14.54 -0.24
N TYR A 10 9.15 13.31 -0.56
CA TYR A 10 10.00 12.16 -0.31
C TYR A 10 10.63 11.70 -1.62
N LEU A 11 11.91 11.37 -1.56
CA LEU A 11 12.66 10.76 -2.65
C LEU A 11 13.27 9.48 -2.11
N GLN A 12 12.95 8.36 -2.74
CA GLN A 12 13.54 7.08 -2.38
C GLN A 12 14.63 6.72 -3.40
N LEU A 13 15.84 6.45 -2.89
CA LEU A 13 17.01 6.06 -3.68
C LEU A 13 17.63 4.81 -3.06
N ASN A 14 18.12 3.90 -3.89
CA ASN A 14 19.06 2.89 -3.43
C ASN A 14 20.46 3.51 -3.50
N LEU A 15 20.95 4.00 -2.36
CA LEU A 15 22.24 4.65 -2.30
C LEU A 15 23.36 3.69 -2.71
N ASP A 16 23.32 2.40 -2.35
CA ASP A 16 24.37 1.44 -2.70
C ASP A 16 24.63 1.32 -4.21
N THR A 17 23.59 1.49 -5.01
CA THR A 17 23.65 1.46 -6.47
C THR A 17 23.73 2.85 -7.14
N ALA A 18 23.63 3.93 -6.36
CA ALA A 18 23.64 5.29 -6.90
C ALA A 18 25.03 5.70 -7.37
N SER A 19 25.10 6.44 -8.48
CA SER A 19 26.34 7.05 -8.96
C SER A 19 26.87 8.10 -7.98
N ASP A 20 28.18 8.37 -8.04
CA ASP A 20 28.82 9.39 -7.19
C ASP A 20 28.17 10.77 -7.36
N GLU A 21 27.80 11.13 -8.59
CA GLU A 21 27.09 12.38 -8.88
C GLU A 21 25.77 12.48 -8.09
N VAL A 22 24.97 11.41 -8.04
CA VAL A 22 23.70 11.40 -7.31
C VAL A 22 23.96 11.50 -5.81
N ARG A 23 24.98 10.82 -5.28
CA ARG A 23 25.35 10.89 -3.86
C ARG A 23 25.80 12.31 -3.46
N ASP A 24 26.57 12.97 -4.32
CA ASP A 24 27.00 14.36 -4.11
C ASP A 24 25.84 15.34 -4.18
N GLN A 25 24.88 15.12 -5.09
CA GLN A 25 23.64 15.92 -5.14
C GLN A 25 22.78 15.74 -3.88
N VAL A 26 22.64 14.51 -3.36
CA VAL A 26 21.90 14.26 -2.10
C VAL A 26 22.57 14.99 -0.94
N ARG A 27 23.91 14.91 -0.85
CA ARG A 27 24.71 15.55 0.21
C ARG A 27 24.63 17.07 0.14
N SER A 28 24.83 17.66 -1.03
CA SER A 28 24.79 19.11 -1.26
C SER A 28 23.41 19.72 -1.01
N LYS A 29 22.34 18.94 -1.20
CA LYS A 29 20.96 19.37 -0.92
C LYS A 29 20.51 19.14 0.51
N HIS A 30 21.38 18.57 1.37
CA HIS A 30 21.07 18.23 2.76
C HIS A 30 19.75 17.47 2.92
N LEU A 31 19.47 16.52 2.01
CA LEU A 31 18.29 15.67 2.12
C LEU A 31 18.46 14.77 3.35
N LEU A 32 17.47 14.82 4.24
CA LEU A 32 17.44 14.00 5.44
C LEU A 32 16.78 12.65 5.14
N GLU A 33 17.34 11.59 5.70
CA GLU A 33 16.71 10.28 5.68
C GLU A 33 15.45 10.30 6.54
N ASP A 34 14.36 9.70 6.05
CA ASP A 34 13.10 9.61 6.77
C ASP A 34 12.50 8.20 6.62
N GLY A 35 12.17 7.59 7.75
CA GLY A 35 11.59 6.25 7.83
C GLY A 35 12.50 5.11 7.34
N LEU A 36 11.90 3.93 7.16
CA LEU A 36 12.59 2.71 6.69
C LEU A 36 12.63 2.58 5.15
N GLY A 37 12.18 3.61 4.42
CA GLY A 37 11.93 3.54 2.99
C GLY A 37 10.79 2.59 2.61
N TRP A 38 10.38 2.60 1.33
CA TRP A 38 9.42 1.62 0.82
C TRP A 38 10.16 0.48 0.12
N THR A 39 9.82 -0.76 0.44
CA THR A 39 10.36 -1.89 -0.33
C THR A 39 9.42 -2.23 -1.46
N LYS A 40 9.93 -2.28 -2.70
CA LYS A 40 9.19 -2.80 -3.85
C LYS A 40 9.52 -4.28 -4.01
N LEU A 41 8.49 -5.12 -3.89
CA LEU A 41 8.61 -6.55 -4.12
C LEU A 41 8.18 -6.87 -5.55
N THR A 42 8.87 -7.79 -6.21
CA THR A 42 8.52 -8.28 -7.53
C THR A 42 8.23 -9.77 -7.46
N ARG A 43 7.21 -10.22 -8.22
CA ARG A 43 6.87 -11.63 -8.37
C ARG A 43 6.53 -11.89 -9.83
N SER A 44 7.13 -12.93 -10.40
CA SER A 44 6.74 -13.39 -11.74
C SER A 44 5.33 -13.96 -11.71
N ALA A 45 4.50 -13.63 -12.72
CA ALA A 45 3.18 -14.21 -12.87
C ALA A 45 3.22 -15.75 -12.97
N ASN A 46 4.31 -16.29 -13.52
CA ASN A 46 4.52 -17.74 -13.69
C ASN A 46 5.07 -18.44 -12.44
N ALA A 47 5.23 -17.75 -11.31
CA ALA A 47 5.83 -18.29 -10.09
C ALA A 47 4.95 -19.34 -9.34
N GLY A 48 4.04 -20.01 -10.04
CA GLY A 48 3.14 -21.03 -9.50
C GLY A 48 1.88 -20.46 -8.85
N THR A 49 0.91 -21.36 -8.62
CA THR A 49 -0.33 -21.08 -7.90
C THR A 49 -0.07 -20.80 -6.43
N ILE A 50 -0.78 -19.80 -5.90
CA ILE A 50 -0.84 -19.57 -4.45
C ILE A 50 -1.75 -20.66 -3.86
N PRO A 51 -1.37 -21.35 -2.76
CA PRO A 51 -2.19 -22.40 -2.17
C PRO A 51 -3.63 -21.95 -1.92
N GLY A 52 -4.57 -22.66 -2.53
CA GLY A 52 -5.99 -22.32 -2.50
C GLY A 52 -6.71 -23.05 -1.38
N ALA A 53 -6.86 -22.40 -0.23
CA ALA A 53 -7.93 -22.65 0.73
C ALA A 53 -7.92 -21.52 1.76
N SER A 54 -8.65 -20.45 1.45
CA SER A 54 -8.85 -19.35 2.37
C SER A 54 -10.36 -19.14 2.48
N ARG A 55 -10.86 -19.03 3.71
CA ARG A 55 -12.24 -18.59 4.00
C ARG A 55 -12.55 -17.25 3.32
N VAL A 56 -11.51 -16.47 3.03
CA VAL A 56 -11.58 -15.20 2.35
C VAL A 56 -11.61 -15.41 0.84
N GLN A 57 -12.66 -14.91 0.19
CA GLN A 57 -12.82 -14.89 -1.26
C GLN A 57 -12.39 -13.53 -1.83
N THR A 58 -11.99 -13.50 -3.10
CA THR A 58 -11.65 -12.25 -3.78
C THR A 58 -12.59 -11.99 -4.95
N ARG A 59 -13.07 -10.76 -5.09
CA ARG A 59 -13.85 -10.33 -6.27
C ARG A 59 -13.50 -8.92 -6.69
N MET A 60 -13.79 -8.58 -7.94
CA MET A 60 -13.68 -7.20 -8.41
C MET A 60 -14.66 -6.28 -7.68
N VAL A 61 -14.22 -5.05 -7.44
CA VAL A 61 -15.02 -3.94 -6.92
C VAL A 61 -15.92 -3.43 -8.04
N GLN A 62 -17.20 -3.24 -7.73
CA GLN A 62 -18.15 -2.59 -8.65
C GLN A 62 -18.08 -1.07 -8.50
N PHE A 63 -18.45 -0.34 -9.55
CA PHE A 63 -18.32 1.12 -9.60
C PHE A 63 -19.05 1.82 -8.44
N GLU A 64 -20.23 1.33 -8.09
CA GLU A 64 -21.06 1.84 -6.99
C GLU A 64 -20.41 1.64 -5.61
N GLN A 65 -19.44 0.72 -5.52
CA GLN A 65 -18.69 0.39 -4.31
C GLN A 65 -17.36 1.16 -4.22
N ALA A 66 -17.07 2.06 -5.15
CA ALA A 66 -15.86 2.86 -5.15
C ALA A 66 -15.64 3.67 -3.86
N PRO A 67 -16.67 4.28 -3.23
CA PRO A 67 -16.50 4.96 -1.94
C PRO A 67 -16.00 4.02 -0.83
N LEU A 68 -16.57 2.81 -0.74
CA LEU A 68 -16.16 1.80 0.24
C LEU A 68 -14.74 1.29 -0.01
N PHE A 69 -14.38 1.11 -1.29
CA PHE A 69 -13.00 0.79 -1.66
C PHE A 69 -12.02 1.86 -1.15
N GLY A 70 -12.33 3.14 -1.39
CA GLY A 70 -11.49 4.24 -0.95
C GLY A 70 -11.34 4.35 0.56
N SER A 71 -12.41 4.09 1.32
CA SER A 71 -12.34 4.10 2.78
C SER A 71 -11.47 2.95 3.33
N ILE A 72 -11.65 1.74 2.81
CA ILE A 72 -10.86 0.55 3.20
C ILE A 72 -9.38 0.75 2.83
N MET A 73 -9.07 1.36 1.68
CA MET A 73 -7.71 1.74 1.31
C MET A 73 -7.06 2.65 2.36
N CYS A 74 -7.78 3.70 2.79
CA CYS A 74 -7.27 4.63 3.79
C CYS A 74 -7.09 3.95 5.15
N GLU A 75 -8.09 3.19 5.60
CA GLU A 75 -8.02 2.48 6.88
C GLU A 75 -6.85 1.48 6.92
N GLY A 76 -6.67 0.68 5.86
CA GLY A 76 -5.63 -0.36 5.86
C GLY A 76 -4.20 0.17 5.77
N PHE A 77 -3.99 1.35 5.18
CA PHE A 77 -2.68 2.03 5.17
C PHE A 77 -2.50 3.04 6.31
N GLY A 78 -3.55 3.33 7.10
CA GLY A 78 -3.53 4.41 8.09
C GLY A 78 -3.46 5.81 7.46
N PHE A 79 -3.97 5.98 6.23
CA PHE A 79 -4.02 7.27 5.57
C PHE A 79 -5.15 8.17 6.09
N PRO A 80 -5.03 9.49 5.97
CA PRO A 80 -6.12 10.41 6.27
C PRO A 80 -7.39 10.08 5.47
N PRO A 81 -8.59 10.11 6.08
CA PRO A 81 -9.85 9.82 5.38
C PRO A 81 -10.11 10.70 4.15
N THR A 82 -9.53 11.91 4.12
CA THR A 82 -9.62 12.83 2.98
C THR A 82 -9.02 12.28 1.68
N LEU A 83 -8.20 11.23 1.75
CA LEU A 83 -7.67 10.53 0.57
C LEU A 83 -8.62 9.46 0.02
N ALA A 84 -9.76 9.17 0.67
CA ALA A 84 -10.67 8.14 0.22
C ALA A 84 -11.19 8.42 -1.20
N GLU A 85 -11.57 9.67 -1.50
CA GLU A 85 -12.04 10.06 -2.85
C GLU A 85 -10.98 9.82 -3.93
N LEU A 86 -9.70 10.09 -3.63
CA LEU A 86 -8.60 9.82 -4.54
C LEU A 86 -8.52 8.33 -4.89
N TRP A 87 -8.63 7.47 -3.87
CA TRP A 87 -8.61 6.01 -4.07
C TRP A 87 -9.88 5.51 -4.75
N SER A 88 -11.05 6.04 -4.41
CA SER A 88 -12.30 5.72 -5.10
C SER A 88 -12.23 6.02 -6.61
N ALA A 89 -11.55 7.10 -6.98
CA ALA A 89 -11.46 7.55 -8.37
C ALA A 89 -10.66 6.62 -9.30
N ILE A 90 -10.02 5.55 -8.81
CA ILE A 90 -9.33 4.57 -9.66
C ILE A 90 -10.21 3.37 -10.02
N VAL A 91 -11.35 3.19 -9.34
CA VAL A 91 -12.28 2.10 -9.64
C VAL A 91 -12.90 2.34 -11.01
N GLY A 92 -12.79 1.34 -11.89
CA GLY A 92 -13.31 1.40 -13.26
C GLY A 92 -12.44 2.18 -14.25
N LYS A 93 -11.26 2.68 -13.85
CA LYS A 93 -10.32 3.30 -14.79
C LYS A 93 -9.57 2.27 -15.61
N ASP A 94 -9.26 2.63 -16.85
CA ASP A 94 -8.47 1.80 -17.75
C ASP A 94 -7.11 1.43 -17.14
N GLY A 95 -6.75 0.16 -17.29
CA GLY A 95 -5.53 -0.43 -16.72
C GLY A 95 -5.63 -0.73 -15.22
N TRP A 96 -6.64 -0.23 -14.51
CA TRP A 96 -6.84 -0.51 -13.08
C TRP A 96 -7.83 -1.65 -12.84
N SER A 97 -7.45 -2.58 -11.98
CA SER A 97 -8.32 -3.62 -11.43
C SER A 97 -8.35 -3.50 -9.92
N CYS A 98 -9.53 -3.27 -9.34
CA CYS A 98 -9.71 -3.13 -7.90
C CYS A 98 -10.48 -4.33 -7.36
N PHE A 99 -10.07 -4.85 -6.20
CA PHE A 99 -10.59 -6.07 -5.61
C PHE A 99 -11.00 -5.87 -4.15
N PHE A 100 -12.06 -6.55 -3.72
CA PHE A 100 -12.32 -6.81 -2.32
C PHE A 100 -11.85 -8.21 -1.95
N ALA A 101 -11.26 -8.31 -0.76
CA ALA A 101 -11.17 -9.54 0.00
C ALA A 101 -12.42 -9.63 0.89
N LEU A 102 -13.15 -10.74 0.81
CA LEU A 102 -14.44 -10.94 1.46
C LEU A 102 -14.34 -12.10 2.44
N ASP A 103 -14.70 -11.87 3.71
CA ASP A 103 -15.12 -12.96 4.60
C ASP A 103 -16.63 -13.12 4.44
N ASP A 104 -17.05 -14.22 3.81
CA ASP A 104 -18.40 -14.42 3.29
C ASP A 104 -18.83 -13.27 2.34
N ARG A 105 -19.71 -12.38 2.80
CA ARG A 105 -20.18 -11.21 2.01
C ARG A 105 -19.58 -9.89 2.47
N THR A 106 -18.79 -9.89 3.54
CA THR A 106 -18.27 -8.68 4.17
C THR A 106 -16.88 -8.35 3.62
N PRO A 107 -16.67 -7.16 3.03
CA PRO A 107 -15.33 -6.69 2.69
C PRO A 107 -14.46 -6.55 3.95
N VAL A 108 -13.35 -7.28 3.98
CA VAL A 108 -12.35 -7.29 5.08
C VAL A 108 -10.97 -6.80 4.63
N GLY A 109 -10.86 -6.39 3.37
CA GLY A 109 -9.61 -5.89 2.80
C GLY A 109 -9.79 -5.53 1.33
N THR A 110 -8.78 -4.89 0.76
CA THR A 110 -8.84 -4.49 -0.64
C THR A 110 -7.46 -4.50 -1.29
N GLY A 111 -7.44 -4.46 -2.61
CA GLY A 111 -6.23 -4.30 -3.38
C GLY A 111 -6.54 -3.68 -4.73
N ALA A 112 -5.58 -2.95 -5.27
CA ALA A 112 -5.61 -2.43 -6.62
C ALA A 112 -4.41 -2.97 -7.40
N MET A 113 -4.61 -3.21 -8.68
CA MET A 113 -3.57 -3.59 -9.61
C MET A 113 -3.65 -2.70 -10.83
N TYR A 114 -2.55 -2.02 -11.16
CA TYR A 114 -2.39 -1.36 -12.43
C TYR A 114 -1.59 -2.26 -13.37
N ALA A 115 -2.14 -2.60 -14.53
CA ALA A 115 -1.48 -3.40 -15.55
C ALA A 115 -1.19 -2.58 -16.80
N SER A 116 0.01 -2.73 -17.35
CA SER A 116 0.40 -2.12 -18.63
C SER A 116 1.41 -3.04 -19.34
N GLY A 117 1.06 -3.46 -20.56
CA GLY A 117 1.83 -4.42 -21.33
C GLY A 117 2.03 -5.74 -20.56
N THR A 118 3.29 -6.11 -20.33
CA THR A 118 3.67 -7.35 -19.63
C THR A 118 3.90 -7.18 -18.14
N HIS A 119 3.63 -6.00 -17.57
CA HIS A 119 3.90 -5.68 -16.18
C HIS A 119 2.63 -5.29 -15.43
N ALA A 120 2.58 -5.63 -14.15
CA ALA A 120 1.53 -5.20 -13.25
C ALA A 120 2.12 -4.75 -11.91
N ASN A 121 1.65 -3.60 -11.41
CA ASN A 121 1.96 -3.09 -10.09
C ASN A 121 0.75 -3.30 -9.18
N THR A 122 0.96 -3.98 -8.06
CA THR A 122 -0.08 -4.24 -7.07
C THR A 122 0.09 -3.34 -5.85
N ILE A 123 -1.01 -2.81 -5.37
CA ILE A 123 -1.13 -2.03 -4.14
C ILE A 123 -2.14 -2.77 -3.27
N VAL A 124 -1.72 -3.25 -2.11
CA VAL A 124 -2.57 -4.06 -1.24
C VAL A 124 -2.52 -3.52 0.19
N PRO A 125 -3.54 -2.80 0.65
CA PRO A 125 -3.78 -2.59 2.06
C PRO A 125 -4.65 -3.72 2.64
N LEU A 126 -4.20 -4.26 3.76
CA LEU A 126 -5.06 -5.05 4.64
C LEU A 126 -5.74 -4.08 5.60
N ALA A 127 -7.05 -3.90 5.47
CA ALA A 127 -7.86 -3.20 6.45
C ALA A 127 -8.64 -4.22 7.27
N CYS A 128 -8.01 -4.78 8.31
CA CYS A 128 -8.72 -5.64 9.25
C CYS A 128 -8.65 -5.04 10.66
N PRO A 129 -9.69 -4.33 11.13
CA PRO A 129 -9.76 -3.92 12.53
C PRO A 129 -10.47 -4.93 13.44
N ARG A 130 -11.10 -6.02 12.95
CA ARG A 130 -12.12 -6.74 13.75
C ARG A 130 -12.26 -8.27 13.68
N SER A 131 -11.37 -9.05 13.05
CA SER A 131 -11.62 -10.50 12.93
C SER A 131 -10.43 -11.45 13.10
N LEU A 132 -9.33 -11.01 13.70
CA LEU A 132 -8.33 -11.92 14.22
C LEU A 132 -8.32 -11.80 15.74
N GLU A 133 -8.74 -12.86 16.45
CA GLU A 133 -8.28 -13.07 17.81
C GLU A 133 -6.75 -12.91 17.82
N PRO A 134 -6.18 -12.20 18.81
CA PRO A 134 -4.73 -12.05 18.88
C PRO A 134 -4.10 -13.43 19.03
N ALA A 135 -3.27 -13.82 18.04
CA ALA A 135 -2.39 -14.96 18.21
C ALA A 135 -1.56 -14.77 19.51
N PRO A 136 -1.35 -15.82 20.31
CA PRO A 136 -0.60 -15.70 21.55
C PRO A 136 0.78 -15.11 21.25
N ARG A 137 1.08 -13.95 21.85
CA ARG A 137 2.38 -13.29 21.71
C ARG A 137 3.45 -14.13 22.37
N THR A 138 4.16 -14.97 21.62
CA THR A 138 5.39 -15.64 22.06
C THR A 138 6.60 -14.75 21.81
N SER A 139 6.62 -13.54 22.38
CA SER A 139 7.85 -12.76 22.64
C SER A 139 7.50 -11.37 23.17
N ALA A 140 8.01 -11.05 24.35
CA ALA A 140 8.01 -9.70 24.93
C ALA A 140 9.37 -9.04 24.68
N VAL A 141 9.38 -7.77 24.30
CA VAL A 141 10.58 -6.93 24.30
C VAL A 141 10.43 -5.94 25.45
N HIS A 142 11.27 -6.10 26.48
CA HIS A 142 11.36 -5.18 27.60
C HIS A 142 12.29 -4.02 27.24
N ARG A 143 11.87 -2.80 27.57
CA ARG A 143 12.73 -1.61 27.58
C ARG A 143 13.41 -1.55 28.96
N LEU A 144 14.74 -1.53 29.00
CA LEU A 144 15.49 -1.13 30.19
C LEU A 144 15.58 0.40 30.21
N ASN A 145 15.47 0.96 31.42
CA ASN A 145 15.55 2.40 31.71
C ASN A 145 16.88 3.02 31.29
#